data_AF-A0A373DIZ5-F1
#
_entry.id   AF-A0A373DIZ5-F1
#
_cell.length_a   1.000
_cell.length_b   1.000
_cell.length_c   1.000
_cell.angle_alpha   90.00
_cell.angle_beta   90.00
_cell.angle_gamma   90.00
#
_symmetry.space_group_name_H-M   'P 1'
#
loop_
_entity.id
_entity.type
_entity.pdbx_description
1 polymer ?
#
loop_
_entity_poly.entity_id
_entity_poly.type
_entity_poly.pdbx_seq_one_letter_code
_entity_poly.pdbx_strand_id
1 'polypeptide(L)'
;MNNEEDVEAHEPAEDPLFAPRGEEVEREVTLQRSVRYGRVIVGAAVLGAIAAALASLFFPIEEDADYTMAQVAGFAALIGGAIGLGLGGLVALLLGLVARRQRGTGVAIQSDVR
;
A
#
# COMPACT_ATOMS: atom_id res chain seq x y z
N MET A 1 -19.02 17.05 82.36
CA MET A 1 -18.24 16.57 81.21
C MET A 1 -19.08 15.54 80.50
N ASN A 2 -19.80 15.93 79.45
CA ASN A 2 -20.40 15.01 78.49
C ASN A 2 -19.55 15.11 77.23
N ASN A 3 -18.94 14.02 76.80
CA ASN A 3 -18.27 13.93 75.50
C ASN A 3 -19.23 13.24 74.54
N GLU A 4 -19.70 13.97 73.55
CA GLU A 4 -20.32 13.44 72.34
C GLU A 4 -19.20 12.89 71.46
N GLU A 5 -19.15 11.57 71.28
CA GLU A 5 -18.30 10.94 70.27
C GLU A 5 -18.98 11.12 68.92
N ASP A 6 -18.53 12.13 68.17
CA ASP A 6 -18.76 12.19 66.73
C ASP A 6 -18.08 10.98 66.09
N VAL A 7 -18.88 9.96 65.78
CA VAL A 7 -18.47 8.88 64.89
C VAL A 7 -18.45 9.46 63.48
N GLU A 8 -17.33 10.09 63.13
CA GLU A 8 -17.01 10.44 61.75
C GLU A 8 -17.04 9.14 60.93
N ALA A 9 -18.04 9.05 60.05
CA ALA A 9 -18.14 7.99 59.08
C ALA A 9 -16.85 7.99 58.25
N HIS A 10 -16.02 6.96 58.45
CA HIS A 10 -14.82 6.75 57.66
C HIS A 10 -15.26 6.37 56.25
N GLU A 11 -15.40 7.36 55.36
CA GLU A 11 -15.48 7.09 53.93
C GLU A 11 -14.27 6.23 53.57
N PRO A 12 -14.46 5.04 52.97
CA PRO A 12 -13.33 4.22 52.58
C PRO A 12 -12.54 5.03 51.56
N ALA A 13 -11.36 5.50 51.97
CA ALA A 13 -10.42 6.15 51.10
C ALA A 13 -10.22 5.23 49.89
N GLU A 14 -10.73 5.66 48.73
CA GLU A 14 -10.49 5.00 47.46
C GLU A 14 -8.98 4.94 47.28
N ASP A 15 -8.40 3.77 47.51
CA ASP A 15 -6.97 3.57 47.45
C ASP A 15 -6.49 3.95 46.04
N PRO A 16 -5.71 5.03 45.87
CA PRO A 16 -5.27 5.49 44.55
C PRO A 16 -4.37 4.46 43.84
N LEU A 17 -4.02 3.35 44.51
CA LEU A 17 -3.37 2.19 43.90
C LEU A 17 -4.23 1.48 42.83
N PHE A 18 -5.55 1.74 42.74
CA PHE A 18 -6.43 1.18 41.70
C PHE A 18 -6.57 2.06 40.45
N ALA A 19 -5.82 3.16 40.33
CA ALA A 19 -5.72 3.86 39.05
C ALA A 19 -5.05 2.92 38.02
N PRO A 20 -5.69 2.62 36.87
CA PRO A 20 -5.08 1.79 35.84
C PRO A 20 -3.81 2.48 35.33
N ARG A 21 -2.66 2.03 35.81
CA ARG A 21 -1.36 2.43 35.27
C ARG A 21 -1.21 1.73 33.92
N GLY A 22 -1.64 2.41 32.85
CA GLY A 22 -1.27 2.04 31.50
C GLY A 22 0.26 2.13 31.37
N GLU A 23 0.91 1.01 31.08
CA GLU A 23 2.30 1.01 30.68
C GLU A 23 2.37 1.55 29.23
N GLU A 24 2.63 2.85 29.08
CA GLU A 24 2.84 3.47 27.77
C GLU A 24 4.18 2.97 27.19
N VAL A 25 4.14 1.83 26.51
CA VAL A 25 5.31 1.31 25.78
C VAL A 25 5.46 2.09 24.47
N GLU A 26 6.29 3.13 24.48
CA GLU A 26 6.65 3.85 23.27
C GLU A 26 7.49 2.94 22.36
N ARG A 27 6.89 2.48 21.24
CA ARG A 27 7.54 1.62 20.26
C ARG A 27 7.82 2.39 18.98
N GLU A 28 9.09 2.60 18.68
CA GLU A 28 9.51 3.21 17.42
C GLU A 28 9.17 2.26 16.25
N VAL A 29 8.17 2.61 15.44
CA VAL A 29 7.77 1.84 14.27
C VAL A 29 8.03 2.63 13.00
N THR A 30 8.64 1.99 12.00
CA THR A 30 8.85 2.62 10.70
C THR A 30 7.57 2.51 9.86
N LEU A 31 6.86 3.62 9.68
CA LEU A 31 5.76 3.74 8.72
C LEU A 31 6.30 3.62 7.28
N GLN A 32 6.29 2.40 6.73
CA GLN A 32 6.64 2.20 5.33
C GLN A 32 5.43 2.55 4.46
N ARG A 33 5.43 3.72 3.83
CA ARG A 33 4.46 4.05 2.78
C ARG A 33 4.61 3.02 1.66
N SER A 34 3.68 2.07 1.58
CA SER A 34 3.67 1.06 0.52
C SER A 34 3.29 1.76 -0.78
N VAL A 35 4.29 2.05 -1.59
CA VAL A 35 4.08 2.53 -2.96
C VAL A 35 3.32 1.44 -3.70
N ARG A 36 2.22 1.81 -4.35
CA ARG A 36 1.33 0.88 -5.07
C ARG A 36 1.94 0.49 -6.42
N TYR A 37 3.11 -0.16 -6.39
CA TYR A 37 3.89 -0.56 -7.58
C TYR A 37 3.06 -1.37 -8.58
N GLY A 38 2.15 -2.21 -8.09
CA GLY A 38 1.25 -3.01 -8.94
C GLY A 38 0.44 -2.17 -9.93
N ARG A 39 0.06 -0.94 -9.58
CA ARG A 39 -0.72 -0.07 -10.48
C ARG A 39 0.11 0.48 -11.64
N VAL A 40 1.39 0.77 -11.39
CA VAL A 40 2.31 1.25 -12.43
C VAL A 40 2.59 0.13 -13.42
N ILE A 41 2.85 -1.08 -12.92
CA ILE A 41 3.13 -2.26 -13.74
C ILE A 41 1.92 -2.62 -14.61
N VAL A 42 0.72 -2.71 -13.99
CA VAL A 42 -0.52 -3.02 -14.73
C VAL A 42 -0.84 -1.93 -15.74
N GLY A 43 -0.69 -0.65 -15.36
CA GLY A 43 -0.92 0.48 -16.27
C GLY A 43 0.00 0.43 -17.49
N ALA A 44 1.29 0.16 -17.29
CA ALA A 44 2.26 0.05 -18.39
C ALA A 44 2.00 -1.18 -19.28
N ALA A 45 1.60 -2.32 -18.71
CA ALA A 45 1.23 -3.50 -19.46
C ALA A 45 -0.01 -3.25 -20.35
N VAL A 46 -1.06 -2.64 -19.80
CA VAL A 46 -2.27 -2.30 -20.56
C VAL A 46 -1.95 -1.29 -21.66
N LEU A 47 -1.16 -0.26 -21.35
CA LEU A 47 -0.75 0.73 -22.33
C LEU A 47 0.07 0.12 -23.47
N GLY A 48 1.02 -0.77 -23.16
CA GLY A 48 1.82 -1.50 -24.15
C GLY A 48 0.98 -2.41 -25.03
N ALA A 49 0.00 -3.13 -24.44
CA ALA A 49 -0.90 -3.99 -25.19
C ALA A 49 -1.77 -3.17 -26.17
N ILE A 50 -2.36 -2.08 -25.71
CA ILE A 50 -3.18 -1.20 -26.55
C ILE A 50 -2.32 -0.56 -27.65
N ALA A 51 -1.13 -0.04 -27.31
CA ALA A 51 -0.25 0.59 -28.27
C ALA A 51 0.16 -0.38 -29.39
N ALA A 52 0.51 -1.63 -29.07
CA ALA A 52 0.88 -2.63 -30.06
C ALA A 52 -0.32 -3.13 -30.89
N ALA A 53 -1.48 -3.30 -30.26
CA ALA A 53 -2.71 -3.63 -30.96
C ALA A 53 -3.11 -2.54 -31.96
N LEU A 54 -2.94 -1.26 -31.60
CA LEU A 54 -3.18 -0.15 -32.51
C LEU A 54 -2.10 -0.05 -33.58
N ALA A 55 -0.84 -0.33 -33.22
CA ALA A 55 0.27 -0.36 -34.18
C ALA A 55 0.00 -1.36 -35.32
N SER A 56 -0.61 -2.50 -35.04
CA SER A 56 -0.91 -3.51 -36.07
C SER A 56 -1.92 -3.01 -37.12
N LEU A 57 -2.73 -2.00 -36.84
CA LEU A 57 -3.64 -1.41 -37.83
C LEU A 57 -2.88 -0.59 -38.90
N PHE A 58 -1.64 -0.16 -38.60
CA PHE A 58 -0.79 0.56 -39.55
C PHE A 58 -0.02 -0.38 -40.49
N PHE A 59 -0.06 -1.69 -40.25
CA PHE A 59 0.57 -2.70 -41.10
C PHE A 59 -0.50 -3.42 -41.92
N PRO A 60 -0.62 -3.15 -43.24
CA PRO A 60 -1.59 -3.83 -44.09
C PRO A 60 -1.25 -5.32 -44.21
N ILE A 61 -2.27 -6.17 -44.12
CA ILE A 61 -2.14 -7.61 -44.31
C ILE A 61 -2.35 -7.93 -45.80
N GLU A 62 -1.50 -8.80 -46.35
CA GLU A 62 -1.62 -9.31 -47.72
C GLU A 62 -2.87 -10.19 -47.88
N GLU A 63 -3.47 -10.21 -49.07
CA GLU A 63 -4.75 -10.91 -49.31
C GLU A 63 -4.65 -12.44 -49.10
N ASP A 64 -3.45 -13.02 -49.20
CA ASP A 64 -3.17 -14.45 -49.02
C ASP A 64 -2.70 -14.81 -47.60
N ALA A 65 -2.89 -13.94 -46.60
CA ALA A 65 -2.40 -14.18 -45.26
C ALA A 65 -3.20 -15.26 -44.50
N ASP A 66 -2.48 -16.14 -43.79
CA ASP A 66 -3.06 -17.19 -42.93
C ASP A 66 -3.82 -16.65 -41.70
N TYR A 67 -3.67 -15.36 -41.40
CA TYR A 67 -4.21 -14.74 -40.19
C TYR A 67 -5.07 -13.52 -40.51
N THR A 68 -6.21 -13.46 -39.82
CA THR A 68 -7.09 -12.29 -39.82
C THR A 68 -6.45 -11.09 -39.11
N MET A 69 -6.83 -9.86 -39.49
CA MET A 69 -6.42 -8.63 -38.80
C MET A 69 -6.63 -8.69 -37.29
N ALA A 70 -7.76 -9.27 -36.84
CA ALA A 70 -8.07 -9.39 -35.42
C ALA A 70 -7.10 -10.31 -34.68
N GLN A 71 -6.64 -11.40 -35.31
CA GLN A 71 -5.64 -12.31 -34.73
C GLN A 71 -4.28 -11.62 -34.62
N VAL A 72 -3.84 -10.93 -35.68
CA VAL A 72 -2.58 -10.17 -35.67
C VAL A 72 -2.60 -9.09 -34.59
N ALA A 73 -3.70 -8.34 -34.48
CA ALA A 73 -3.87 -7.34 -33.43
C ALA A 73 -3.85 -7.97 -32.02
N GLY A 74 -4.47 -9.14 -31.84
CA GLY A 74 -4.43 -9.89 -30.59
C GLY A 74 -3.02 -10.34 -30.21
N PHE A 75 -2.26 -10.91 -31.14
CA PHE A 75 -0.87 -11.30 -30.89
C PHE A 75 0.03 -10.10 -30.62
N ALA A 76 -0.13 -9.01 -31.38
CA ALA A 76 0.56 -7.76 -31.14
C ALA A 76 0.25 -7.22 -29.74
N ALA A 77 -1.00 -7.28 -29.29
CA ALA A 77 -1.40 -6.89 -27.95
C ALA A 77 -0.71 -7.72 -26.86
N LEU A 78 -0.59 -9.04 -27.04
CA LEU A 78 0.12 -9.91 -26.09
C LEU A 78 1.60 -9.55 -26.00
N ILE A 79 2.26 -9.35 -27.14
CA ILE A 79 3.68 -8.97 -27.19
C ILE A 79 3.89 -7.59 -26.58
N GLY A 80 3.08 -6.60 -26.99
CA GLY A 80 3.11 -5.25 -26.45
C GLY A 80 2.83 -5.21 -24.96
N GLY A 81 1.89 -6.04 -24.48
CA GLY A 81 1.58 -6.18 -23.07
C GLY A 81 2.75 -6.74 -22.26
N ALA A 82 3.45 -7.75 -22.77
CA ALA A 82 4.63 -8.31 -22.13
C ALA A 82 5.78 -7.30 -22.06
N ILE A 83 6.03 -6.55 -23.15
CA ILE A 83 7.02 -5.48 -23.19
C ILE A 83 6.65 -4.36 -22.19
N GLY A 84 5.38 -3.93 -22.21
CA GLY A 84 4.85 -2.93 -21.29
C GLY A 84 4.97 -3.35 -19.83
N LEU A 85 4.75 -4.64 -19.52
CA LEU A 85 4.94 -5.19 -18.18
C LEU A 85 6.40 -5.17 -17.76
N GLY A 86 7.33 -5.53 -18.65
CA GLY A 86 8.76 -5.47 -18.40
C GLY A 86 9.24 -4.04 -18.12
N LEU A 87 8.83 -3.08 -18.94
CA LEU A 87 9.16 -1.66 -18.76
C LEU A 87 8.50 -1.08 -17.51
N GLY A 88 7.22 -1.40 -17.28
CA GLY A 88 6.50 -1.00 -16.06
C GLY A 88 7.12 -1.56 -14.80
N GLY A 89 7.57 -2.82 -14.84
CA GLY A 89 8.32 -3.48 -13.78
C GLY A 89 9.64 -2.78 -13.50
N LEU A 90 10.40 -2.45 -14.55
CA LEU A 90 11.66 -1.73 -14.42
C LEU A 90 11.45 -0.33 -13.80
N VAL A 91 10.47 0.43 -14.29
CA VAL A 91 10.12 1.74 -13.74
C VAL A 91 9.67 1.63 -12.29
N ALA A 92 8.83 0.65 -11.95
CA ALA A 92 8.37 0.41 -10.59
C ALA A 92 9.54 0.05 -9.65
N LEU A 93 10.50 -0.75 -10.12
CA LEU A 93 11.71 -1.09 -9.36
C LEU A 93 12.57 0.14 -9.10
N LEU A 94 12.78 0.99 -10.11
CA LEU A 94 13.51 2.25 -9.97
C LEU A 94 12.82 3.19 -8.96
N LEU A 95 11.50 3.33 -9.05
CA LEU A 95 10.72 4.10 -8.07
C LEU A 95 10.89 3.54 -6.65
N GLY A 96 10.92 2.22 -6.50
CA GLY A 96 11.15 1.59 -5.20
C GLY A 96 12.54 1.83 -4.65
N LEU A 97 13.55 1.85 -5.52
CA LEU A 97 14.92 2.18 -5.15
C LEU A 97 15.04 3.63 -4.67
N VAL A 98 14.42 4.58 -5.37
CA VAL A 98 14.40 6.01 -5.01
C VAL A 98 13.61 6.23 -3.71
N ALA A 99 12.43 5.62 -3.59
CA ALA A 99 11.58 5.76 -2.40
C ALA A 99 12.26 5.18 -1.14
N ARG A 100 13.01 4.08 -1.27
CA ARG A 100 13.79 3.52 -0.15
C ARG A 100 14.86 4.51 0.36
N ARG A 101 15.38 5.36 -0.52
CA ARG A 101 16.38 6.39 -0.17
C ARG A 101 15.77 7.60 0.55
N GLN A 102 14.46 7.82 0.43
CA GLN A 102 13.74 8.96 1.02
C GLN A 102 12.93 8.59 2.28
N ARG A 103 13.24 7.47 2.96
CA ARG A 103 12.54 7.05 4.18
C ARG A 103 12.63 8.12 5.26
N GLY A 104 11.57 8.93 5.40
CA GLY A 104 11.34 9.78 6.56
C GLY A 104 10.81 8.95 7.72
N THR A 105 11.42 9.12 8.90
CA THR A 105 10.99 8.51 10.16
C THR A 105 9.61 9.06 10.55
N GLY A 106 8.67 8.19 10.89
CA GLY A 106 7.35 8.59 11.38
C GLY A 106 7.03 7.80 12.64
N VAL A 107 6.60 8.48 13.70
CA VAL A 107 6.21 7.87 14.98
C VAL A 107 4.77 7.36 14.86
N ALA A 108 4.49 6.12 15.24
CA ALA A 108 3.11 5.63 15.40
C ALA A 108 2.86 5.27 16.87
N ILE A 109 1.74 5.76 17.39
CA ILE A 109 1.29 5.49 18.76
C ILE A 109 0.32 4.31 18.69
N GLN A 110 0.68 3.17 19.26
CA GLN A 110 -0.20 2.01 19.40
C GLN A 110 -0.88 2.08 20.77
N SER A 111 -2.18 2.38 20.80
CA SER A 111 -3.00 2.22 21.99
C SER A 111 -3.50 0.78 22.07
N ASP A 112 -2.86 -0.07 22.86
CA ASP A 112 -3.42 -1.38 23.23
C ASP A 112 -4.40 -1.17 24.39
N VAL A 113 -5.65 -1.60 24.23
CA VAL A 113 -6.69 -1.54 25.27
C VAL A 113 -7.04 -2.98 25.61
N ARG A 114 -6.85 -3.38 26.88
CA ARG A 114 -7.13 -4.73 27.37
C ARG A 114 -8.16 -4.72 28.48
#